data_AF-A0A965EIN3-F1
#
_entry.id   AF-A0A965EIN3-F1
#
_cell.length_a   1.000
_cell.length_b   1.000
_cell.length_c   1.000
_cell.angle_alpha   90.00
_cell.angle_beta   90.00
_cell.angle_gamma   90.00
#
_symmetry.space_group_name_H-M   'P 1'
#
loop_
_entity.id
_entity.type
_entity.pdbx_description
1 polymer ?
#
loop_
_entity_poly.entity_id
_entity_poly.type
_entity_poly.pdbx_seq_one_letter_code
_entity_poly.pdbx_strand_id
1 'polypeptide(L)'
;MPEIYGGWFVGKKFLIGLGGGATTNYIPVEENVSVNPDQRMSYLYGQFGMVNEWVIASNSPIHPVLHFFNGAGFTLQYDRPRWDDIDNAGYHEDIDDINWYYICEPGIQVELNLFKWFRMSPGISYRFAYDNKKGSFNDKVGGPSVSLALKFGKF
;
A
#
# COMPACT_ATOMS: atom_id res chain seq x y z
N MET A 1 -3.14 4.40 2.20
CA MET A 1 -2.19 3.96 3.25
C MET A 1 -0.85 4.66 3.03
N PRO A 2 0.02 4.80 4.04
CA PRO A 2 1.35 5.36 3.83
C PRO A 2 2.24 4.36 3.07
N GLU A 3 2.95 4.87 2.06
CA GLU A 3 3.86 4.11 1.21
C GLU A 3 5.17 4.88 1.08
N ILE A 4 6.28 4.16 1.06
CA ILE A 4 7.61 4.70 0.82
C ILE A 4 8.20 3.95 -0.35
N TYR A 5 8.72 4.68 -1.34
CA TYR A 5 9.46 4.08 -2.43
C TYR A 5 10.67 4.93 -2.79
N GLY A 6 11.69 4.27 -3.32
CA GLY A 6 12.91 4.88 -3.81
C GLY A 6 13.32 4.22 -5.12
N GLY A 7 13.89 5.02 -6.02
CA GLY A 7 14.27 4.53 -7.34
C GLY A 7 15.26 5.43 -8.04
N TRP A 8 15.72 4.94 -9.18
CA TRP A 8 16.65 5.64 -10.05
C TRP A 8 15.95 6.10 -11.33
N PHE A 9 16.14 7.37 -11.69
CA PHE A 9 15.65 7.92 -12.96
C PHE A 9 16.63 7.63 -14.10
N VAL A 10 16.21 6.78 -15.03
CA VAL A 10 16.87 6.55 -16.31
C VAL A 10 16.40 7.59 -17.32
N GLY A 11 17.34 8.40 -17.81
CA GLY A 11 17.08 9.40 -18.85
C GLY A 11 16.06 10.48 -18.47
N LYS A 12 15.85 10.72 -17.17
CA LYS A 12 14.85 11.66 -16.60
C LYS A 12 13.38 11.36 -16.96
N LYS A 13 13.12 10.25 -17.63
CA LYS A 13 11.78 9.88 -18.12
C LYS A 13 11.23 8.64 -17.44
N PHE A 14 12.10 7.73 -17.02
CA PHE A 14 11.67 6.45 -16.47
C PHE A 14 12.31 6.23 -15.11
N LEU A 15 11.49 6.06 -14.07
CA LEU A 15 11.95 5.64 -12.75
C LEU A 15 11.78 4.13 -12.63
N ILE A 16 12.83 3.47 -12.15
CA ILE A 16 12.78 2.08 -11.70
C ILE A 16 13.17 2.10 -10.23
N GLY A 17 12.33 1.52 -9.39
CA GLY A 17 12.50 1.56 -7.95
C GLY A 17 11.88 0.38 -7.24
N LEU A 18 12.04 0.42 -5.92
CA LEU A 18 11.40 -0.49 -4.99
C LEU A 18 10.63 0.34 -3.97
N GLY A 19 9.51 -0.21 -3.52
CA GLY A 19 8.66 0.46 -2.55
C GLY A 19 7.91 -0.53 -1.70
N GLY A 20 7.37 -0.02 -0.60
CA GLY A 20 6.50 -0.77 0.27
C GLY A 20 5.72 0.15 1.20
N GLY A 21 4.65 -0.39 1.75
CA GLY A 21 3.80 0.30 2.70
C GLY A 21 3.05 -0.71 3.53
N ALA A 22 2.70 -0.32 4.74
CA ALA A 22 1.87 -1.13 5.62
C ALA A 22 0.89 -0.24 6.37
N THR A 23 -0.23 -0.82 6.75
CA THR A 23 -1.23 -0.18 7.59
C THR A 23 -1.72 -1.14 8.66
N THR A 24 -1.82 -0.60 9.86
CA THR A 24 -2.44 -1.22 11.04
C THR A 24 -3.75 -0.50 11.37
N ASN A 25 -4.37 0.15 10.39
CA ASN A 25 -5.69 0.76 10.56
C ASN A 25 -6.73 -0.32 10.90
N TYR A 26 -7.78 0.06 11.60
CA TYR A 26 -8.85 -0.87 11.97
C TYR A 26 -9.59 -1.33 10.71
N ILE A 27 -9.35 -2.59 10.34
CA ILE A 27 -10.05 -3.28 9.27
C ILE A 27 -10.76 -4.45 9.95
N PRO A 28 -12.08 -4.34 10.21
CA PRO A 28 -12.80 -5.36 10.97
C PRO A 28 -12.77 -6.69 10.23
N VAL A 29 -12.40 -7.73 10.97
CA VAL A 29 -12.55 -9.12 10.54
C VAL A 29 -14.00 -9.53 10.74
N GLU A 30 -14.62 -10.18 9.74
CA GLU A 30 -15.96 -10.75 9.92
C GLU A 30 -15.85 -12.01 10.79
N GLU A 31 -16.81 -12.20 11.69
CA GLU A 31 -16.84 -13.28 12.70
C GLU A 31 -16.79 -14.69 12.09
N ASN A 32 -17.22 -14.84 10.84
CA ASN A 32 -17.19 -16.09 10.06
C ASN A 32 -15.81 -16.50 9.53
N VAL A 33 -14.84 -15.57 9.48
CA VAL A 33 -13.47 -15.78 8.97
C VAL A 33 -12.41 -15.38 10.00
N SER A 34 -12.83 -15.05 11.21
CA SER A 34 -11.96 -14.75 12.34
C SER A 34 -11.29 -16.02 12.84
N VAL A 35 -9.97 -15.95 13.07
CA VAL A 35 -9.24 -17.05 13.72
C VAL A 35 -9.74 -17.26 15.16
N ASN A 36 -10.15 -16.17 15.82
CA ASN A 36 -10.81 -16.22 17.11
C ASN A 36 -12.11 -15.39 17.09
N PRO A 37 -13.29 -16.03 16.95
CA PRO A 37 -14.58 -15.34 16.93
C PRO A 37 -14.90 -14.59 18.22
N ASP A 38 -14.33 -15.03 19.35
CA ASP A 38 -14.57 -14.44 20.67
C ASP A 38 -13.74 -13.17 20.92
N GLN A 39 -12.81 -12.84 20.02
CA GLN A 39 -11.90 -11.70 20.13
C GLN A 39 -12.11 -10.68 18.99
N ARG A 40 -11.78 -9.42 19.28
CA ARG A 40 -11.88 -8.33 18.30
C ARG A 40 -10.64 -8.31 17.42
N MET A 41 -10.69 -9.08 16.34
CA MET A 41 -9.59 -9.16 15.37
C MET A 41 -9.58 -7.97 14.40
N SER A 42 -8.38 -7.50 14.05
CA SER A 42 -8.14 -6.51 12.98
C SER A 42 -7.14 -7.07 11.98
N TYR A 43 -7.33 -6.76 10.70
CA TYR A 43 -6.30 -7.05 9.70
C TYR A 43 -5.18 -6.01 9.75
N LEU A 44 -3.94 -6.48 9.75
CA LEU A 44 -2.78 -5.71 9.31
C LEU A 44 -2.54 -6.03 7.85
N TYR A 45 -2.38 -4.99 7.04
CA TYR A 45 -2.10 -5.11 5.61
C TYR A 45 -0.72 -4.52 5.28
N GLY A 46 0.08 -5.25 4.52
CA GLY A 46 1.35 -4.79 4.00
C GLY A 46 1.52 -5.11 2.52
N GLN A 47 2.30 -4.29 1.82
CA GLN A 47 2.75 -4.58 0.46
C GLN A 47 4.20 -4.13 0.27
N PHE A 48 4.92 -4.85 -0.59
CA PHE A 48 6.23 -4.45 -1.07
C PHE A 48 6.43 -4.94 -2.50
N GLY A 49 7.23 -4.21 -3.27
CA GLY A 49 7.37 -4.52 -4.69
C GLY A 49 8.21 -3.53 -5.46
N MET A 50 8.13 -3.67 -6.77
CA MET A 50 8.72 -2.77 -7.73
C MET A 50 7.80 -1.58 -7.96
N VAL A 51 8.41 -0.41 -8.10
CA VAL A 51 7.75 0.84 -8.50
C VAL A 51 8.38 1.28 -9.80
N ASN A 52 7.55 1.51 -10.80
CA ASN A 52 7.96 2.04 -12.09
C ASN A 52 7.15 3.29 -12.37
N GLU A 53 7.83 4.36 -12.77
CA GLU A 53 7.15 5.59 -13.18
C GLU A 53 7.60 6.04 -14.55
N TRP A 54 6.65 6.42 -15.39
CA TRP A 54 6.93 6.97 -16.70
C TRP A 54 6.43 8.41 -16.78
N VAL A 55 7.38 9.33 -16.86
CA VAL A 55 7.16 10.77 -16.98
C VAL A 55 6.92 11.14 -18.45
N ILE A 56 5.73 11.65 -18.73
CA ILE A 56 5.36 12.18 -20.05
C ILE A 56 5.64 13.68 -20.03
N ALA A 57 6.39 14.22 -20.99
CA ALA A 57 6.74 15.65 -21.07
C ALA A 57 7.54 16.21 -19.87
N SER A 58 8.65 15.53 -19.52
CA SER A 58 9.58 15.90 -18.42
C SER A 58 10.12 17.35 -18.44
N ASN A 59 10.02 18.09 -19.55
CA ASN A 59 10.54 19.46 -19.67
C ASN A 59 9.58 20.52 -19.09
N SER A 60 8.35 20.14 -18.70
CA SER A 60 7.36 21.05 -18.14
C SER A 60 7.38 21.05 -16.60
N PRO A 61 7.13 22.19 -15.92
CA PRO A 61 6.98 22.24 -14.46
C PRO A 61 5.81 21.41 -13.94
N ILE A 62 4.81 21.17 -14.79
CA ILE A 62 3.65 20.32 -14.52
C ILE A 62 3.58 19.28 -15.62
N HIS A 63 3.54 18.00 -15.25
CA HIS A 63 3.53 16.94 -16.24
C HIS A 63 2.87 15.66 -15.72
N PRO A 64 2.21 14.88 -16.59
CA PRO A 64 1.61 13.62 -16.19
C PRO A 64 2.66 12.53 -16.04
N VAL A 65 2.43 11.65 -15.06
CA VAL A 65 3.27 10.49 -14.74
C VAL A 65 2.40 9.25 -14.67
N LEU A 66 2.74 8.23 -15.44
CA LEU A 66 2.16 6.91 -15.28
C LEU A 66 2.89 6.21 -14.15
N HIS A 67 2.16 5.79 -13.13
CA HIS A 67 2.71 5.09 -11.97
C HIS A 67 2.27 3.63 -12.03
N PHE A 68 3.20 2.72 -11.78
CA PHE A 68 2.92 1.30 -11.74
C PHE A 68 3.66 0.63 -10.59
N PHE A 69 2.90 0.14 -9.62
CA PHE A 69 3.42 -0.69 -8.54
C PHE A 69 3.07 -2.16 -8.80
N ASN A 70 4.00 -3.07 -8.59
CA ASN A 70 3.75 -4.50 -8.69
C ASN A 70 4.63 -5.29 -7.71
N GLY A 71 4.04 -6.25 -7.01
CA GLY A 71 4.77 -6.97 -5.98
C GLY A 71 3.92 -7.93 -5.17
N ALA A 72 4.37 -8.19 -3.94
CA ALA A 72 3.70 -9.05 -3.00
C ALA A 72 2.98 -8.22 -1.95
N GLY A 73 1.77 -8.68 -1.60
CA GLY A 73 1.01 -8.22 -0.46
C GLY A 73 0.90 -9.31 0.58
N PHE A 74 0.73 -8.90 1.83
CA PHE A 74 0.38 -9.81 2.90
C PHE A 74 -0.67 -9.21 3.81
N THR A 75 -1.51 -10.07 4.37
CA THR A 75 -2.42 -9.76 5.46
C THR A 75 -2.16 -10.70 6.62
N LEU A 76 -2.32 -10.20 7.83
CA LEU A 76 -2.32 -11.00 9.05
C LEU A 76 -3.41 -10.51 9.99
N GLN A 77 -4.00 -11.42 10.76
CA GLN A 77 -4.98 -11.08 11.78
C GLN A 77 -4.26 -10.89 13.10
N TYR A 78 -4.61 -9.83 13.85
CA TYR A 78 -4.10 -9.62 15.20
C TYR A 78 -5.20 -9.13 16.12
N ASP A 79 -5.10 -9.49 17.40
CA ASP A 79 -6.04 -9.03 18.43
C ASP A 79 -5.85 -7.52 18.66
N ARG A 80 -6.95 -6.77 18.57
CA ARG A 80 -6.96 -5.34 18.86
C ARG A 80 -7.87 -5.08 20.06
N PRO A 81 -7.34 -5.18 21.29
CA PRO A 81 -8.11 -4.93 22.51
C PRO A 81 -8.61 -3.48 22.57
N ARG A 82 -9.69 -3.25 23.34
CA ARG A 82 -10.07 -1.89 23.72
C ARG A 82 -9.15 -1.41 24.83
N TRP A 83 -9.03 -0.08 24.95
CA TRP A 83 -8.20 0.53 25.98
C TRP A 83 -8.61 0.08 27.40
N ASP A 84 -9.90 -0.21 27.58
CA ASP A 84 -10.50 -0.68 28.84
C ASP A 84 -10.16 -2.14 29.18
N ASP A 85 -9.67 -2.93 28.22
CA ASP A 85 -9.34 -4.36 28.36
C ASP A 85 -7.83 -4.60 28.55
N ILE A 86 -7.02 -3.54 28.61
CA ILE A 86 -5.53 -3.63 28.71
C ILE A 86 -5.08 -4.14 30.08
N ASP A 87 -5.85 -3.93 31.13
CA ASP A 87 -5.43 -4.24 32.50
C ASP A 87 -5.71 -5.68 32.97
N ASN A 88 -6.51 -6.48 32.23
CA ASN A 88 -7.00 -7.79 32.70
C ASN A 88 -6.63 -9.01 31.84
N ALA A 89 -6.01 -8.84 30.68
CA ALA A 89 -5.65 -9.97 29.81
C ALA A 89 -4.14 -10.16 29.77
N GLY A 90 -3.67 -11.37 30.07
CA GLY A 90 -2.31 -11.80 29.72
C GLY A 90 -2.19 -11.81 28.20
N TYR A 91 -1.77 -10.67 27.64
CA TYR A 91 -1.61 -10.46 26.21
C TYR A 91 -0.64 -11.49 25.63
N HIS A 92 -1.19 -12.39 24.83
CA HIS A 92 -0.43 -13.17 23.87
C HIS A 92 -0.74 -12.56 22.50
N GLU A 93 0.26 -11.93 21.89
CA GLU A 93 0.19 -11.50 20.49
C GLU A 93 0.32 -12.74 19.60
N ASP A 94 -0.73 -13.56 19.56
CA ASP A 94 -0.77 -14.68 18.63
C ASP A 94 -1.04 -14.12 17.22
N ILE A 95 0.00 -14.14 16.39
CA ILE A 95 -0.06 -13.75 14.98
C ILE A 95 -0.59 -14.96 14.22
N ASP A 96 -1.86 -14.90 13.84
CA ASP A 96 -2.50 -15.98 13.09
C ASP A 96 -2.90 -15.56 11.68
N ASP A 97 -2.97 -16.57 10.79
CA ASP A 97 -3.52 -16.47 9.43
C ASP A 97 -2.81 -15.46 8.51
N ILE A 98 -1.48 -15.63 8.36
CA ILE A 98 -0.71 -14.89 7.36
C ILE A 98 -1.07 -15.38 5.95
N ASN A 99 -1.66 -14.49 5.17
CA ASN A 99 -1.98 -14.74 3.76
C ASN A 99 -1.13 -13.86 2.85
N TRP A 100 -0.64 -14.46 1.78
CA TRP A 100 0.23 -13.84 0.77
C TRP A 100 -0.47 -13.83 -0.58
N TYR A 101 -0.43 -12.70 -1.26
CA TYR A 101 -1.04 -12.53 -2.57
C TYR A 101 -0.19 -11.61 -3.45
N TYR A 102 -0.42 -11.68 -4.75
CA TYR A 102 0.24 -10.79 -5.70
C TYR A 102 -0.60 -9.51 -5.86
N ILE A 103 0.06 -8.36 -5.92
CA ILE A 103 -0.60 -7.06 -6.14
C ILE A 103 -0.03 -6.41 -7.40
N CYS A 104 -0.91 -5.83 -8.21
CA CYS A 104 -0.52 -4.80 -9.15
C CYS A 104 -1.43 -3.57 -9.01
N GLU A 105 -0.83 -2.39 -9.10
CA GLU A 105 -1.49 -1.11 -8.91
C GLU A 105 -1.02 -0.14 -10.00
N PRO A 106 -1.68 -0.14 -11.17
CA PRO A 106 -1.56 0.94 -12.13
C PRO A 106 -2.23 2.22 -11.62
N GLY A 107 -1.62 3.34 -11.91
CA GLY A 107 -2.11 4.66 -11.57
C GLY A 107 -1.59 5.76 -12.48
N ILE A 108 -2.21 6.92 -12.36
CA ILE A 108 -1.82 8.14 -13.07
C ILE A 108 -1.71 9.25 -12.03
N GLN A 109 -0.63 10.01 -12.13
CA GLN A 109 -0.33 11.12 -11.24
C GLN A 109 -0.02 12.36 -12.08
N VAL A 110 -0.23 13.54 -11.48
CA VAL A 110 0.22 14.80 -12.04
C VAL A 110 1.34 15.31 -11.17
N GLU A 111 2.56 15.34 -11.71
CA GLU A 111 3.74 15.76 -10.97
C GLU A 111 3.98 17.27 -11.11
N LEU A 112 4.12 17.92 -9.96
CA LEU A 112 4.36 19.34 -9.80
C LEU A 112 5.79 19.55 -9.29
N ASN A 113 6.62 20.20 -10.11
CA ASN A 113 7.96 20.61 -9.73
C ASN A 113 7.91 21.87 -8.87
N LEU A 114 7.94 21.70 -7.54
CA LEU A 114 7.91 22.82 -6.60
C LEU A 114 9.30 23.40 -6.35
N PHE A 115 10.28 22.54 -6.08
CA PHE A 115 11.69 22.93 -5.93
C PHE A 115 12.60 21.99 -6.71
N LYS A 116 13.87 22.39 -6.91
CA LYS A 116 14.87 21.54 -7.58
C LYS A 116 15.07 20.17 -6.92
N TRP A 117 14.71 20.04 -5.65
CA TRP A 117 14.87 18.84 -4.83
C TRP A 117 13.55 18.20 -4.37
N PHE A 118 12.42 18.83 -4.69
CA PHE A 118 11.10 18.44 -4.18
C PHE A 118 10.03 18.51 -5.25
N ARG A 119 9.29 17.41 -5.39
CA ARG A 119 8.14 17.30 -6.29
C ARG A 119 6.94 16.76 -5.51
N MET A 120 5.76 17.24 -5.87
CA MET A 120 4.49 16.80 -5.30
C MET A 120 3.62 16.22 -6.40
N SER A 121 3.04 15.04 -6.17
CA SER A 121 2.27 14.33 -7.20
C SER A 121 0.96 13.78 -6.65
N PRO A 122 -0.14 14.54 -6.71
CA PRO A 122 -1.46 13.96 -6.54
C PRO A 122 -1.80 13.00 -7.69
N GLY A 123 -2.52 11.93 -7.39
CA GLY A 123 -2.96 10.99 -8.39
C GLY A 123 -4.01 10.01 -7.92
N ILE A 124 -4.40 9.16 -8.85
CA ILE A 124 -5.36 8.09 -8.64
C ILE A 124 -4.77 6.78 -9.14
N SER A 125 -5.09 5.69 -8.46
CA SER A 125 -4.64 4.35 -8.81
C SER A 125 -5.76 3.35 -8.61
N TYR A 126 -5.64 2.19 -9.24
CA TYR A 126 -6.54 1.07 -9.01
C TYR A 126 -5.71 -0.16 -8.66
N ARG A 127 -5.97 -0.73 -7.49
CA ARG A 127 -5.26 -1.91 -6.99
C ARG A 127 -6.00 -3.18 -7.40
N PHE A 128 -5.26 -4.12 -7.96
CA PHE A 128 -5.68 -5.49 -8.20
C PHE A 128 -4.90 -6.41 -7.27
N ALA A 129 -5.63 -7.22 -6.49
CA ALA A 129 -5.06 -8.27 -5.66
C ALA A 129 -5.42 -9.63 -6.26
N TYR A 130 -4.42 -10.48 -6.43
CA TYR A 130 -4.56 -11.83 -6.95
C TYR A 130 -4.12 -12.84 -5.89
N ASP A 131 -5.10 -13.50 -5.28
CA ASP A 131 -4.88 -14.64 -4.41
C ASP A 131 -5.08 -15.97 -5.18
N ASN A 132 -4.23 -16.95 -4.89
CA ASN A 132 -4.33 -18.32 -5.38
C ASN A 132 -5.27 -19.18 -4.51
N LYS A 133 -5.56 -18.77 -3.27
CA LYS A 133 -6.52 -19.44 -2.40
C LYS A 133 -7.93 -18.90 -2.66
N LYS A 134 -8.82 -19.79 -3.12
CA LYS A 134 -10.23 -19.46 -3.36
C LYS A 134 -10.92 -19.12 -2.03
N GLY A 135 -11.44 -17.90 -1.95
CA GLY A 135 -12.39 -17.49 -0.92
C GLY A 135 -11.82 -16.47 0.07
N SER A 136 -12.36 -15.25 -0.01
CA SER A 136 -12.56 -14.29 1.09
C SER A 136 -11.84 -12.94 1.05
N PHE A 137 -10.84 -12.70 0.19
CA PHE A 137 -10.09 -11.43 0.30
C PHE A 137 -9.82 -10.63 -0.98
N ASN A 138 -10.01 -11.21 -2.18
CA ASN A 138 -9.78 -10.51 -3.45
C ASN A 138 -10.61 -9.22 -3.59
N ASP A 139 -11.86 -9.20 -3.10
CA ASP A 139 -12.78 -8.06 -3.26
C ASP A 139 -12.59 -6.94 -2.24
N LYS A 140 -11.90 -7.20 -1.11
CA LYS A 140 -11.76 -6.22 -0.01
C LYS A 140 -10.46 -5.41 -0.07
N VAL A 141 -9.43 -5.96 -0.71
CA VAL A 141 -8.11 -5.32 -0.83
C VAL A 141 -7.94 -4.56 -2.15
N GLY A 142 -8.59 -5.03 -3.21
CA GLY A 142 -8.62 -4.35 -4.50
C GLY A 142 -9.56 -3.15 -4.48
N GLY A 143 -9.24 -2.12 -5.26
CA GLY A 143 -10.11 -0.96 -5.39
C GLY A 143 -9.42 0.32 -5.85
N PRO A 144 -10.21 1.38 -6.11
CA PRO A 144 -9.70 2.69 -6.43
C PRO A 144 -9.06 3.35 -5.20
N SER A 145 -7.97 4.06 -5.43
CA SER A 145 -7.22 4.79 -4.41
C SER A 145 -6.90 6.19 -4.92
N VAL A 146 -6.89 7.14 -3.98
CA VAL A 146 -6.40 8.51 -4.20
C VAL A 146 -5.12 8.65 -3.40
N SER A 147 -4.06 9.10 -4.07
CA SER A 147 -2.74 9.22 -3.47
C SER A 147 -2.19 10.63 -3.63
N LEU A 148 -1.35 11.02 -2.66
CA LEU A 148 -0.53 12.22 -2.71
C LEU A 148 0.91 11.81 -2.43
N ALA A 149 1.74 11.77 -3.48
CA ALA A 149 3.14 11.42 -3.36
C ALA A 149 4.01 12.67 -3.15
N LEU A 150 4.92 12.57 -2.19
CA LEU A 150 5.94 13.58 -1.91
C LEU A 150 7.29 12.98 -2.28
N LYS A 151 7.94 13.52 -3.32
CA LYS A 151 9.20 12.99 -3.85
C LYS A 151 10.35 13.94 -3.52
N PHE A 152 11.40 13.39 -2.93
CA PHE A 152 12.61 14.12 -2.57
C PHE A 152 13.81 13.49 -3.29
N GLY A 153 14.62 14.30 -3.95
CA GLY A 153 15.75 13.76 -4.71
C GLY A 153 16.50 14.80 -5.53
N LYS A 154 17.42 14.33 -6.37
CA LYS A 154 18.11 15.15 -7.36
C LYS A 154 17.51 14.86 -8.72
N PHE A 155 16.91 15.89 -9.29
CA PHE A 155 16.06 15.84 -10.48
C PHE A 155 16.67 16.56 -11.69
#